data_AF-A0A5K1HWY6-F1
#
_entry.id   AF-A0A5K1HWY6-F1
#
_cell.length_a   1.000
_cell.length_b   1.000
_cell.length_c   1.000
_cell.angle_alpha   90.00
_cell.angle_beta   90.00
_cell.angle_gamma   90.00
#
_symmetry.space_group_name_H-M   'P 1'
#
loop_
_entity.id
_entity.type
_entity.pdbx_description
1 polymer ?
#
loop_
_entity_poly.entity_id
_entity_poly.type
_entity_poly.pdbx_seq_one_letter_code
_entity_poly.pdbx_strand_id
1 'polypeptide(L)'
;HALLGDHDALHLDFDNAIDYIVEKAGDINVYDIKIDGDYDGNSLLTSELLQPYFRDPSILKDIYKLNPEIVYDSQSDKVYEGLYTDFMKNEINLVEELLYKGLPVLIYNGQDDLIVQSPGTMKWVDRIHFTQSEEFRTKLFTPWKINGKVVGAMKSAGLLEFRIVNNAGHLVPMDRPV
;
A
#
# COMPACT_ATOMS: atom_id res chain seq x y z
N HIS A 1 27.66 -2.74 10.38
CA HIS A 1 26.33 -3.20 9.93
C HIS A 1 25.52 -1.96 9.56
N ALA A 2 25.04 -1.70 8.36
CA ALA A 2 25.22 -2.24 7.02
C ALA A 2 24.73 -1.11 6.08
N LEU A 3 25.49 -0.82 5.02
CA LEU A 3 25.05 -0.13 3.80
C LEU A 3 23.99 0.98 3.98
N LEU A 4 24.42 2.21 4.29
CA LEU A 4 23.68 3.38 3.81
C LEU A 4 23.88 3.40 2.30
N GLY A 5 23.06 2.60 1.60
CA GLY A 5 23.00 2.63 0.15
C GLY A 5 22.55 4.01 -0.30
N ASP A 6 22.97 4.39 -1.50
CA ASP A 6 22.44 5.57 -2.16
C ASP A 6 20.93 5.37 -2.35
N HIS A 7 20.11 6.08 -1.56
CA HIS A 7 18.66 5.92 -1.57
C HIS A 7 18.06 6.31 -2.92
N ASP A 8 18.72 7.18 -3.67
CA ASP A 8 18.32 7.54 -5.03
C ASP A 8 18.50 6.35 -5.98
N ALA A 9 19.65 5.65 -5.87
CA ALA A 9 19.90 4.46 -6.66
C ALA A 9 18.92 3.33 -6.32
N LEU A 10 18.55 3.18 -5.04
CA LEU A 10 17.56 2.18 -4.61
C LEU A 10 16.16 2.49 -5.17
N HIS A 11 15.78 3.77 -5.24
CA HIS A 11 14.47 4.16 -5.77
C HIS A 11 14.43 3.89 -7.28
N LEU A 12 15.49 4.28 -7.99
CA LEU A 12 15.64 3.97 -9.41
C LEU A 12 15.62 2.45 -9.68
N ASP A 13 16.27 1.64 -8.85
CA ASP A 13 16.22 0.18 -8.96
C ASP A 13 14.80 -0.37 -8.75
N PHE A 14 14.03 0.22 -7.84
CA PHE A 14 12.63 -0.13 -7.61
C PHE A 14 11.78 0.18 -8.86
N ASP A 15 11.89 1.40 -9.40
CA ASP A 15 11.15 1.84 -10.58
C ASP A 15 11.47 0.93 -11.78
N ASN A 16 12.75 0.71 -12.06
CA ASN A 16 13.20 -0.17 -13.15
C ASN A 16 12.68 -1.61 -13.00
N ALA A 17 12.61 -2.13 -11.76
CA ALA A 17 12.12 -3.46 -11.51
C ALA A 17 10.61 -3.57 -11.76
N ILE A 18 9.83 -2.58 -11.31
CA ILE A 18 8.39 -2.53 -11.55
C ILE A 18 8.10 -2.39 -13.05
N ASP A 19 8.74 -1.45 -13.74
CA ASP A 19 8.58 -1.25 -15.18
C ASP A 19 8.89 -2.51 -15.98
N TYR A 20 9.99 -3.20 -15.63
CA TYR A 20 10.36 -4.45 -16.27
C TYR A 20 9.30 -5.55 -16.06
N ILE A 21 8.73 -5.66 -14.84
CA ILE A 21 7.68 -6.63 -14.56
C ILE A 21 6.43 -6.31 -15.38
N VAL A 22 5.99 -5.04 -15.40
CA VAL A 22 4.82 -4.58 -16.17
C VAL A 22 5.00 -4.89 -17.65
N GLU A 23 6.15 -4.51 -18.23
CA GLU A 23 6.47 -4.75 -19.64
C GLU A 23 6.41 -6.24 -19.99
N LYS A 24 7.01 -7.10 -19.16
CA LYS A 24 7.08 -8.56 -19.42
C LYS A 24 5.80 -9.31 -19.09
N ALA A 25 4.96 -8.77 -18.22
CA ALA A 25 3.68 -9.38 -17.86
C ALA A 25 2.54 -9.00 -18.81
N GLY A 26 2.78 -8.14 -19.80
CA GLY A 26 1.79 -7.75 -20.79
C GLY A 26 1.04 -6.48 -20.43
N ASP A 27 1.76 -5.50 -19.86
CA ASP A 27 1.22 -4.18 -19.50
C ASP A 27 0.15 -4.25 -18.41
N ILE A 28 0.41 -5.04 -17.37
CA ILE A 28 -0.48 -5.16 -16.22
C ILE A 28 -0.45 -3.89 -15.36
N ASN A 29 -1.57 -3.57 -14.74
CA ASN A 29 -1.67 -2.46 -13.80
C ASN A 29 -0.96 -2.82 -12.47
N VAL A 30 -0.09 -1.93 -11.97
CA VAL A 30 0.68 -2.20 -10.74
C VAL A 30 -0.17 -2.23 -9.47
N TYR A 31 -1.39 -1.70 -9.51
CA TYR A 31 -2.31 -1.73 -8.39
C TYR A 31 -3.21 -2.96 -8.41
N ASP A 32 -3.44 -3.60 -9.56
CA ASP A 32 -4.14 -4.87 -9.65
C ASP A 32 -3.66 -5.65 -10.88
N ILE A 33 -2.94 -6.76 -10.65
CA ILE A 33 -2.33 -7.60 -11.70
C ILE A 33 -3.34 -8.28 -12.64
N LYS A 34 -4.65 -8.23 -12.36
CA LYS A 34 -5.70 -8.78 -13.25
C LYS A 34 -6.21 -7.76 -14.26
N ILE A 35 -5.77 -6.50 -14.16
CA ILE A 35 -6.19 -5.40 -15.03
C ILE A 35 -5.06 -5.09 -15.99
N ASP A 36 -5.38 -5.01 -17.28
CA ASP A 36 -4.46 -4.57 -18.31
C ASP A 36 -4.53 -3.03 -18.46
N GLY A 37 -3.40 -2.40 -18.73
CA GLY A 37 -3.27 -0.99 -19.05
C GLY A 37 -2.78 -0.10 -17.91
N ASP A 38 -2.76 1.19 -18.23
CA ASP A 38 -1.84 2.16 -17.65
C ASP A 38 -1.92 2.35 -16.12
N TYR A 39 -0.76 2.74 -15.58
CA TYR A 39 -0.46 3.13 -14.20
C TYR A 39 -1.16 4.43 -13.79
N ASP A 40 -1.64 5.21 -14.75
CA ASP A 40 -2.23 6.51 -14.51
C ASP A 40 -3.42 6.40 -13.57
N GLY A 41 -3.30 7.02 -12.40
CA GLY A 41 -4.33 7.17 -11.36
C GLY A 41 -5.67 7.79 -11.83
N ASN A 42 -5.88 7.91 -13.14
CA ASN A 42 -7.16 8.02 -13.83
C ASN A 42 -7.92 6.69 -13.86
N SER A 43 -8.14 6.09 -12.68
CA SER A 43 -9.38 5.34 -12.53
C SER A 43 -10.50 6.25 -13.04
N LEU A 44 -11.47 5.71 -13.79
CA LEU A 44 -12.68 6.45 -14.16
C LEU A 44 -13.28 7.20 -12.95
N LEU A 45 -13.12 6.65 -11.75
CA LEU A 45 -13.50 7.32 -10.50
C LEU A 45 -12.74 8.64 -10.27
N THR A 46 -11.43 8.67 -10.43
CA THR A 46 -10.61 9.86 -10.19
C THR A 46 -10.84 10.90 -11.28
N SER A 47 -10.74 10.51 -12.56
CA SER A 47 -10.78 11.45 -13.69
C SER A 47 -12.20 11.94 -14.01
N GLU A 48 -13.23 11.10 -13.87
CA GLU A 48 -14.61 11.46 -14.25
C GLU A 48 -15.47 11.91 -13.08
N LEU A 49 -15.12 11.57 -11.83
CA LEU A 49 -15.94 11.92 -10.65
C LEU A 49 -15.19 12.84 -9.68
N LEU A 50 -14.07 12.41 -9.12
CA LEU A 50 -13.40 13.16 -8.05
C LEU A 50 -12.78 14.46 -8.55
N GLN A 51 -12.03 14.43 -9.64
CA GLN A 51 -11.41 15.64 -10.20
C GLN A 51 -12.45 16.68 -10.61
N PRO A 52 -13.52 16.36 -11.38
CA PRO A 52 -14.56 17.34 -11.70
C PRO A 52 -15.25 17.88 -10.45
N TYR A 53 -15.54 17.02 -9.46
CA TYR A 53 -16.16 17.42 -8.20
C TYR A 53 -15.30 18.42 -7.41
N PHE A 54 -13.99 18.15 -7.27
CA PHE A 54 -13.08 19.05 -6.57
C PHE A 54 -12.59 20.24 -7.41
N ARG A 55 -12.93 20.31 -8.70
CA ARG A 55 -12.70 21.50 -9.54
C ARG A 55 -13.89 22.44 -9.57
N ASP A 56 -15.06 22.04 -9.07
CA ASP A 56 -16.24 22.90 -8.99
C ASP A 56 -16.05 23.98 -7.90
N PRO A 57 -16.05 25.28 -8.26
CA PRO A 57 -15.86 26.36 -7.29
C PRO A 57 -16.94 26.41 -6.20
N SER A 58 -18.16 25.95 -6.48
CA SER A 58 -19.23 25.88 -5.48
C SER A 58 -18.96 24.79 -4.46
N ILE A 59 -18.42 23.64 -4.88
CA ILE A 59 -17.97 22.59 -3.97
C ILE A 59 -16.82 23.10 -3.10
N LEU A 60 -15.79 23.69 -3.71
CA LEU A 60 -14.63 24.20 -2.97
C LEU A 60 -15.02 25.32 -2.00
N LYS A 61 -15.71 26.35 -2.46
CA LYS A 61 -15.99 27.56 -1.67
C LYS A 61 -17.22 27.41 -0.78
N ASP A 62 -18.29 26.81 -1.28
CA ASP A 62 -19.58 26.85 -0.58
C ASP A 62 -19.74 25.69 0.38
N ILE A 63 -19.23 24.49 0.02
CA ILE A 63 -19.27 23.31 0.89
C ILE A 63 -18.03 23.25 1.78
N TYR A 64 -16.83 23.18 1.20
CA TYR A 64 -15.61 22.91 1.97
C TYR A 64 -14.86 24.16 2.47
N LYS A 65 -15.26 25.37 2.02
CA LYS A 65 -14.61 26.64 2.39
C LYS A 65 -13.12 26.69 2.05
N LEU A 66 -12.73 26.01 0.98
CA LEU A 66 -11.37 25.92 0.46
C LEU A 66 -11.02 27.13 -0.42
N ASN A 67 -9.72 27.38 -0.61
CA ASN A 67 -9.25 28.46 -1.49
C ASN A 67 -9.38 28.02 -2.96
N PRO A 68 -10.24 28.66 -3.77
CA PRO A 68 -10.45 28.25 -5.17
C PRO A 68 -9.26 28.55 -6.09
N GLU A 69 -8.25 29.30 -5.62
CA GLU A 69 -7.01 29.53 -6.38
C GLU A 69 -6.02 28.35 -6.31
N ILE A 70 -6.24 27.41 -5.39
CA ILE A 70 -5.45 26.19 -5.28
C ILE A 70 -6.09 25.11 -6.14
N VAL A 71 -5.29 24.46 -6.98
CA VAL A 71 -5.71 23.25 -7.70
C VAL A 71 -5.64 22.06 -6.75
N TYR A 72 -6.79 21.46 -6.47
CA TYR A 72 -6.90 20.23 -5.68
C TYR A 72 -6.89 19.04 -6.63
N ASP A 73 -5.89 18.17 -6.48
CA ASP A 73 -5.73 16.96 -7.27
C ASP A 73 -5.39 15.75 -6.37
N SER A 74 -5.32 14.56 -6.95
CA SER A 74 -5.08 13.32 -6.21
C SER A 74 -3.63 13.18 -5.69
N GLN A 75 -2.65 13.76 -6.39
CA GLN A 75 -1.22 13.67 -6.09
C GLN A 75 -0.46 14.96 -6.43
N SER A 76 0.80 15.07 -5.99
CA SER A 76 1.66 16.24 -6.28
C SER A 76 3.10 15.81 -6.56
N ASP A 77 3.54 15.99 -7.81
CA ASP A 77 4.91 15.67 -8.26
C ASP A 77 5.96 16.40 -7.42
N LYS A 78 5.71 17.67 -7.07
CA LYS A 78 6.65 18.45 -6.24
C LYS A 78 6.86 17.84 -4.85
N VAL A 79 5.81 17.26 -4.27
CA VAL A 79 5.90 16.58 -2.97
C VAL A 79 6.60 15.24 -3.14
N TYR A 80 6.28 14.49 -4.19
CA TYR A 80 6.95 13.24 -4.54
C TYR A 80 8.46 13.43 -4.69
N GLU A 81 8.88 14.37 -5.54
CA GLU A 81 10.30 14.72 -5.76
C GLU A 81 10.98 15.22 -4.48
N GLY A 82 10.26 16.01 -3.67
CA GLY A 82 10.77 16.49 -2.38
C GLY A 82 11.04 15.39 -1.35
N LEU A 83 10.39 14.23 -1.50
CA LEU A 83 10.51 13.05 -0.63
C LEU A 83 11.20 11.88 -1.34
N TYR A 84 11.83 12.10 -2.49
CA TYR A 84 12.41 11.04 -3.33
C TYR A 84 13.39 10.16 -2.55
N THR A 85 14.29 10.79 -1.77
CA THR A 85 15.28 10.08 -0.94
C THR A 85 14.68 9.39 0.29
N ASP A 86 13.46 9.77 0.70
CA ASP A 86 12.77 9.16 1.84
C ASP A 86 12.12 7.83 1.46
N PHE A 87 11.76 7.65 0.19
CA PHE A 87 11.02 6.48 -0.32
C PHE A 87 11.69 5.14 0.06
N MET A 88 13.01 5.07 -0.02
CA MET A 88 13.78 3.84 0.23
C MET A 88 14.33 3.73 1.65
N LYS A 89 13.87 4.55 2.59
CA LYS A 89 14.25 4.42 4.00
C LYS A 89 13.49 3.27 4.65
N ASN A 90 14.19 2.57 5.55
CA ASN A 90 13.61 1.44 6.28
C ASN A 90 12.92 1.94 7.56
N GLU A 91 11.61 1.69 7.66
CA GLU A 91 10.76 2.12 8.77
C GLU A 91 10.22 0.97 9.64
N ILE A 92 10.78 -0.24 9.52
CA ILE A 92 10.35 -1.43 10.28
C ILE A 92 10.43 -1.18 11.80
N ASN A 93 11.44 -0.43 12.24
CA ASN A 93 11.64 -0.07 13.64
C ASN A 93 10.48 0.74 14.24
N LEU A 94 9.76 1.53 13.45
CA LEU A 94 8.58 2.26 13.93
C LEU A 94 7.46 1.27 14.32
N VAL A 95 7.28 0.20 13.55
CA VAL A 95 6.31 -0.86 13.87
C VAL A 95 6.74 -1.62 15.13
N GLU A 96 8.02 -1.91 15.29
CA GLU A 96 8.58 -2.50 16.51
C GLU A 96 8.32 -1.61 17.74
N GLU A 97 8.48 -0.29 17.61
CA GLU A 97 8.21 0.67 18.69
C GLU A 97 6.74 0.68 19.11
N LEU A 98 5.81 0.63 18.15
CA LEU A 98 4.38 0.55 18.44
C LEU A 98 4.04 -0.72 19.24
N LEU A 99 4.57 -1.87 18.81
CA LEU A 99 4.38 -3.15 19.50
C LEU A 99 5.00 -3.14 20.90
N TYR A 100 6.20 -2.56 21.05
CA TYR A 100 6.86 -2.40 22.35
C TYR A 100 6.04 -1.53 23.32
N LYS A 101 5.38 -0.49 22.80
CA LYS A 101 4.45 0.38 23.56
C LYS A 101 3.10 -0.28 23.88
N GLY A 102 2.90 -1.53 23.48
CA GLY A 102 1.67 -2.27 23.74
C GLY A 102 0.52 -1.89 22.82
N LEU A 103 0.79 -1.28 21.66
CA LEU A 103 -0.23 -0.93 20.68
C LEU A 103 -0.47 -2.11 19.71
N PRO A 104 -1.73 -2.49 19.44
CA PRO A 104 -2.03 -3.49 18.43
C PRO A 104 -1.74 -2.94 17.03
N VAL A 105 -1.10 -3.75 16.19
CA VAL A 105 -0.77 -3.43 14.80
C VAL A 105 -1.42 -4.45 13.87
N LEU A 106 -2.21 -3.94 12.93
CA LEU A 106 -2.73 -4.70 11.79
C LEU A 106 -2.01 -4.24 10.53
N ILE A 107 -1.41 -5.20 9.83
CA ILE A 107 -0.88 -5.02 8.48
C ILE A 107 -1.82 -5.79 7.56
N TYR A 108 -2.18 -5.21 6.41
CA TYR A 108 -2.99 -5.93 5.42
C TYR A 108 -2.63 -5.53 4.00
N ASN A 109 -2.69 -6.48 3.08
CA ASN A 109 -2.55 -6.25 1.63
C ASN A 109 -3.69 -6.89 0.87
N GLY A 110 -3.93 -6.36 -0.33
CA GLY A 110 -4.65 -7.09 -1.37
C GLY A 110 -3.79 -8.23 -1.92
N GLN A 111 -4.43 -9.33 -2.27
CA GLN A 111 -3.78 -10.49 -2.88
C GLN A 111 -3.17 -10.17 -4.26
N ASP A 112 -3.78 -9.23 -4.99
CA ASP A 112 -3.51 -8.95 -6.41
C ASP A 112 -2.72 -7.62 -6.60
N ASP A 113 -2.20 -7.02 -5.53
CA ASP A 113 -1.35 -5.82 -5.57
C ASP A 113 0.09 -6.18 -6.00
N LEU A 114 0.65 -5.45 -6.98
CA LEU A 114 2.03 -5.62 -7.43
C LEU A 114 2.99 -4.67 -6.70
N ILE A 115 2.65 -3.38 -6.64
CA ILE A 115 3.56 -2.33 -6.13
C ILE A 115 3.84 -2.50 -4.63
N VAL A 116 2.87 -2.98 -3.85
CA VAL A 116 3.05 -3.38 -2.43
C VAL A 116 2.63 -4.84 -2.23
N GLN A 117 3.28 -5.71 -2.99
CA GLN A 117 2.94 -7.14 -3.04
C GLN A 117 3.10 -7.91 -1.72
N SER A 118 2.18 -8.86 -1.52
CA SER A 118 2.05 -9.67 -0.30
C SER A 118 3.34 -10.45 0.08
N PRO A 119 4.05 -11.16 -0.83
CA PRO A 119 5.35 -11.78 -0.51
C PRO A 119 6.43 -10.84 0.05
N GLY A 120 6.50 -9.59 -0.42
CA GLY A 120 7.44 -8.56 0.02
C GLY A 120 7.07 -8.07 1.41
N THR A 121 5.78 -7.81 1.62
CA THR A 121 5.25 -7.51 2.95
C THR A 121 5.55 -8.62 3.93
N MET A 122 5.27 -9.87 3.57
CA MET A 122 5.56 -11.03 4.41
C MET A 122 7.03 -11.09 4.83
N LYS A 123 7.96 -10.83 3.90
CA LYS A 123 9.41 -10.85 4.19
C LYS A 123 9.82 -9.82 5.23
N TRP A 124 9.26 -8.61 5.23
CA TRP A 124 9.63 -7.61 6.23
C TRP A 124 8.86 -7.79 7.54
N VAL A 125 7.59 -8.23 7.49
CA VAL A 125 6.79 -8.50 8.69
C VAL A 125 7.40 -9.64 9.52
N ASP A 126 7.93 -10.69 8.88
CA ASP A 126 8.63 -11.77 9.59
C ASP A 126 9.97 -11.31 10.24
N ARG A 127 10.51 -10.14 9.84
CA ARG A 127 11.73 -9.54 10.41
C ARG A 127 11.45 -8.62 11.60
N ILE A 128 10.19 -8.31 11.92
CA ILE A 128 9.84 -7.46 13.07
C ILE A 128 10.28 -8.13 14.37
N HIS A 129 11.01 -7.39 15.20
CA HIS A 129 11.38 -7.79 16.55
C HIS A 129 10.34 -7.30 17.56
N PHE A 130 9.65 -8.25 18.18
CA PHE A 130 8.72 -8.00 19.28
C PHE A 130 8.59 -9.25 20.15
N THR A 131 7.87 -9.14 21.28
CA THR A 131 7.79 -10.19 22.30
C THR A 131 7.35 -11.56 21.76
N GLN A 132 6.41 -11.61 20.80
CA GLN A 132 5.93 -12.85 20.18
C GLN A 132 6.50 -13.09 18.78
N SER A 133 7.66 -12.52 18.44
CA SER A 133 8.21 -12.61 17.07
C SER A 133 8.54 -14.04 16.61
N GLU A 134 9.02 -14.91 17.50
CA GLU A 134 9.26 -16.32 17.18
C GLU A 134 7.96 -17.10 16.94
N GLU A 135 6.95 -16.86 17.78
CA GLU A 135 5.60 -17.42 17.58
C GLU A 135 5.01 -16.94 16.26
N PHE A 136 5.15 -15.65 15.95
CA PHE A 136 4.72 -15.11 14.67
C PHE A 136 5.43 -15.85 13.52
N ARG A 137 6.76 -15.85 13.47
CA ARG A 137 7.52 -16.49 12.37
C ARG A 137 7.14 -17.95 12.12
N THR A 138 6.89 -18.72 13.17
CA THR A 138 6.55 -20.16 13.06
C THR A 138 5.09 -20.44 12.71
N LYS A 139 4.18 -19.47 12.87
CA LYS A 139 2.77 -19.63 12.51
C LYS A 139 2.56 -19.68 11.00
N LEU A 140 1.72 -20.63 10.59
CA LEU A 140 1.16 -20.67 9.24
C LEU A 140 -0.02 -19.71 9.13
N PHE A 141 -0.24 -19.19 7.93
CA PHE A 141 -1.49 -18.51 7.61
C PHE A 141 -2.67 -19.45 7.78
N THR A 142 -3.77 -18.93 8.30
CA THR A 142 -5.05 -19.63 8.41
C THR A 142 -6.12 -18.91 7.61
N PRO A 143 -7.15 -19.62 7.10
CA PRO A 143 -8.22 -18.98 6.35
C PRO A 143 -8.98 -17.97 7.21
N TRP A 144 -9.04 -16.71 6.76
CA TRP A 144 -9.86 -15.67 7.36
C TRP A 144 -11.27 -15.73 6.79
N LYS A 145 -12.28 -15.87 7.65
CA LYS A 145 -13.69 -16.02 7.26
C LYS A 145 -14.58 -14.90 7.81
N ILE A 146 -15.49 -14.41 6.98
CA ILE A 146 -16.61 -13.53 7.36
C ILE A 146 -17.89 -14.24 6.91
N ASN A 147 -18.87 -14.38 7.82
CA ASN A 147 -20.16 -15.06 7.55
C ASN A 147 -19.99 -16.45 6.89
N GLY A 148 -18.98 -17.21 7.32
CA GLY A 148 -18.67 -18.55 6.79
C GLY A 148 -17.91 -18.58 5.46
N LYS A 149 -17.78 -17.46 4.76
CA LYS A 149 -17.02 -17.35 3.49
C LYS A 149 -15.57 -16.99 3.77
N VAL A 150 -14.62 -17.67 3.10
CA VAL A 150 -13.21 -17.30 3.12
C VAL A 150 -13.03 -15.99 2.34
N VAL A 151 -12.55 -14.96 3.02
CA VAL A 151 -12.30 -13.62 2.45
C VAL A 151 -10.81 -13.30 2.34
N GLY A 152 -9.95 -14.17 2.89
CA GLY A 152 -8.53 -13.93 2.93
C GLY A 152 -7.78 -15.01 3.70
N ALA A 153 -6.54 -14.69 4.01
CA ALA A 153 -5.70 -15.45 4.92
C ALA A 153 -5.19 -14.51 6.02
N MET A 154 -5.00 -15.04 7.23
CA MET A 154 -4.46 -14.27 8.35
C MET A 154 -3.42 -15.04 9.15
N LYS A 155 -2.49 -14.30 9.73
CA LYS A 155 -1.44 -14.78 10.63
C LYS A 155 -1.31 -13.77 11.77
N SER A 156 -1.34 -14.23 13.02
CA SER A 156 -1.26 -13.33 14.18
C SER A 156 -0.51 -13.96 15.34
N ALA A 157 0.20 -13.15 16.11
CA ALA A 157 0.79 -13.52 17.40
C ALA A 157 0.92 -12.27 18.27
N GLY A 158 0.49 -12.35 19.53
CA GLY A 158 0.46 -11.20 20.43
C GLY A 158 -0.33 -10.03 19.84
N LEU A 159 0.34 -8.87 19.73
CA LEU A 159 -0.25 -7.61 19.24
C LEU A 159 -0.07 -7.38 17.73
N LEU A 160 0.55 -8.32 17.02
CA LEU A 160 0.77 -8.20 15.57
C LEU A 160 -0.15 -9.15 14.80
N GLU A 161 -0.85 -8.60 13.82
CA GLU A 161 -1.66 -9.34 12.86
C GLU A 161 -1.34 -8.94 11.43
N PHE A 162 -1.22 -9.93 10.56
CA PHE A 162 -1.06 -9.74 9.12
C PHE A 162 -2.19 -10.45 8.38
N ARG A 163 -2.90 -9.73 7.50
CA ARG A 163 -3.96 -10.25 6.65
C ARG A 163 -3.65 -10.06 5.17
N ILE A 164 -4.02 -11.05 4.37
CA ILE A 164 -4.07 -10.96 2.91
C ILE A 164 -5.54 -11.06 2.53
N VAL A 165 -6.04 -10.07 1.79
CA VAL A 165 -7.44 -10.00 1.36
C VAL A 165 -7.55 -10.58 -0.04
N ASN A 166 -8.38 -11.62 -0.19
CA ASN A 166 -8.51 -12.31 -1.46
C ASN A 166 -9.18 -11.42 -2.51
N ASN A 167 -8.72 -11.56 -3.75
CA ASN A 167 -9.29 -10.90 -4.91
C ASN A 167 -9.42 -9.37 -4.73
N ALA A 168 -8.36 -8.73 -4.23
CA ALA A 168 -8.24 -7.28 -4.02
C ALA A 168 -6.83 -6.85 -4.44
N GLY A 169 -6.72 -5.68 -5.07
CA GLY A 169 -5.47 -5.02 -5.40
C GLY A 169 -5.02 -4.05 -4.29
N HIS A 170 -4.36 -2.98 -4.69
CA HIS A 170 -3.77 -1.97 -3.80
C HIS A 170 -4.80 -1.27 -2.93
N LEU A 171 -5.95 -0.92 -3.51
CA LEU A 171 -7.05 -0.25 -2.84
C LEU A 171 -8.06 -1.28 -2.31
N VAL A 172 -7.65 -2.09 -1.34
CA VAL A 172 -8.49 -3.16 -0.76
C VAL A 172 -9.94 -2.73 -0.45
N PRO A 173 -10.22 -1.56 0.17
CA PRO A 173 -11.59 -1.15 0.44
C PRO A 173 -12.44 -0.88 -0.81
N MET A 174 -11.80 -0.52 -1.93
CA MET A 174 -12.46 -0.30 -3.22
C MET A 174 -12.85 -1.63 -3.87
N ASP A 175 -11.95 -2.62 -3.85
CA ASP A 175 -12.19 -3.93 -4.49
C ASP A 175 -13.05 -4.87 -3.64
N ARG A 176 -12.92 -4.75 -2.32
CA ARG A 176 -13.59 -5.59 -1.31
C ARG A 176 -14.18 -4.73 -0.20
N PRO A 177 -15.27 -3.98 -0.50
CA PRO A 177 -16.03 -3.31 0.53
C PRO A 177 -16.67 -4.33 1.49
N VAL A 178 -16.86 -3.90 2.73
CA VAL A 178 -17.36 -4.71 3.85
C VAL A 178 -18.84 -5.09 3.68
#